data_AF-A0A382MU48-F1
#
_entry.id   AF-A0A382MU48-F1
#
_cell.length_a   1.000
_cell.length_b   1.000
_cell.length_c   1.000
_cell.angle_alpha   90.00
_cell.angle_beta   90.00
_cell.angle_gamma   90.00
#
_symmetry.space_group_name_H-M   'P 1'
#
loop_
_entity.id
_entity.type
_entity.pdbx_description
1 polymer ?
#
loop_
_entity_poly.entity_id
_entity_poly.type
_entity_poly.pdbx_seq_one_letter_code
_entity_poly.pdbx_strand_id
1 'polypeptide(L)'
;GFSRYSVDDRWLVPHFEKMLYDNALLSRVYLHAWQITGHDRWLQVASETIDYVRRDLRHPGGGFYSAEDADSEGVEGKFYIWSEEEIREVCGRDTEAALSWYGVTPKGNFEGANILIRPERGALIRPEDVERSRVALFRQRERRIRPGLDDKVLTEWNGLMLSTLAEAASATGRTDWLEDAVGNALFLWENLRRDDGRWMRSWQAEGGAQHLGYAADHAAMVDGLVRLGEATGEARWTDMAVDTADTLLNRFSDQDNGGFFSTGNDAETLITRPKDVFDNAHPSANSLAALALLRLGALTGEGRFTDAAESVLRLLGRNAASQPTAFGRLLEAIDLFHSGTTEVVVTGERADLVSAVTSSYRPNTVLAWGERRPGPLWDG
;
A
#
# COMPACT_ATOMS: atom_id res chain seq x y z
N GLY A 1 12.08 -3.81 2.42
CA GLY A 1 11.43 -2.51 2.57
C GLY A 1 12.21 -1.47 1.81
N PHE A 2 11.51 -0.53 1.20
CA PHE A 2 12.05 0.64 0.50
C PHE A 2 12.36 1.77 1.48
N SER A 3 13.51 2.41 1.26
CA SER A 3 13.83 3.72 1.78
C SER A 3 13.09 4.81 1.01
N ARG A 4 12.82 5.93 1.66
CA ARG A 4 11.90 6.97 1.20
C ARG A 4 12.29 7.63 -0.13
N TYR A 5 13.55 8.05 -0.25
CA TYR A 5 14.12 8.64 -1.48
C TYR A 5 15.64 8.55 -1.46
N SER A 6 16.30 8.92 -2.57
CA SER A 6 17.76 9.08 -2.60
C SER A 6 18.16 10.53 -2.40
N VAL A 7 19.23 10.75 -1.63
CA VAL A 7 19.81 12.08 -1.38
C VAL A 7 20.86 12.49 -2.41
N ASP A 8 21.10 11.65 -3.43
CA ASP A 8 22.00 11.94 -4.54
C ASP A 8 21.35 11.69 -5.91
N ASP A 9 21.99 12.21 -6.96
CA ASP A 9 21.53 12.12 -8.35
C ASP A 9 21.79 10.75 -9.02
N ARG A 10 22.57 9.88 -8.35
CA ARG A 10 22.99 8.58 -8.85
C ARG A 10 22.15 7.43 -8.30
N TRP A 11 21.23 7.72 -7.37
CA TRP A 11 20.42 6.74 -6.66
C TRP A 11 21.29 5.77 -5.83
N LEU A 12 22.37 6.29 -5.24
CA LEU A 12 23.32 5.50 -4.45
C LEU A 12 23.01 5.59 -2.95
N VAL A 13 22.93 6.80 -2.40
CA VAL A 13 22.69 7.04 -0.98
C VAL A 13 21.19 7.22 -0.74
N PRO A 14 20.54 6.31 0.00
CA PRO A 14 19.14 6.47 0.40
C PRO A 14 19.06 7.41 1.62
N HIS A 15 17.97 8.16 1.72
CA HIS A 15 17.47 8.62 3.01
C HIS A 15 16.88 7.38 3.72
N PHE A 16 17.56 6.88 4.75
CA PHE A 16 17.35 5.50 5.24
C PHE A 16 15.98 5.23 5.87
N GLU A 17 15.24 6.28 6.22
CA GLU A 17 13.85 6.24 6.69
C GLU A 17 12.96 5.41 5.74
N LYS A 18 12.06 4.62 6.32
CA LYS A 18 11.12 3.78 5.58
C LYS A 18 9.71 4.03 6.05
N MET A 19 8.87 4.51 5.13
CA MET A 19 7.48 4.84 5.42
C MET A 19 6.55 3.71 4.97
N LEU A 20 5.46 3.49 5.71
CA LEU A 20 4.47 2.46 5.38
C LEU A 20 3.84 2.70 4.00
N TYR A 21 3.48 3.95 3.66
CA TYR A 21 2.83 4.25 2.39
C TYR A 21 3.74 3.96 1.18
N ASP A 22 5.04 4.29 1.26
CA ASP A 22 6.01 3.96 0.19
C ASP A 22 6.07 2.46 -0.03
N ASN A 23 6.16 1.70 1.08
CA ASN A 23 6.27 0.26 1.04
C ASN A 23 4.96 -0.40 0.55
N ALA A 24 3.80 0.14 0.88
CA ALA A 24 2.51 -0.31 0.35
C ALA A 24 2.42 -0.06 -1.17
N LEU A 25 2.58 1.20 -1.59
CA LEU A 25 2.39 1.61 -2.98
C LEU A 25 3.42 0.97 -3.92
N LEU A 26 4.70 0.92 -3.53
CA LEU A 26 5.74 0.29 -4.35
C LEU A 26 5.54 -1.22 -4.45
N SER A 27 5.20 -1.91 -3.35
CA SER A 27 4.92 -3.35 -3.41
C SER A 27 3.83 -3.67 -4.42
N ARG A 28 2.78 -2.85 -4.47
CA ARG A 28 1.67 -3.01 -5.41
C ARG A 28 2.10 -2.80 -6.86
N VAL A 29 2.92 -1.79 -7.14
CA VAL A 29 3.48 -1.58 -8.50
C VAL A 29 4.32 -2.77 -8.95
N TYR A 30 5.18 -3.30 -8.08
CA TYR A 30 5.99 -4.49 -8.40
C TYR A 30 5.15 -5.77 -8.55
N LEU A 31 4.06 -5.91 -7.78
CA LEU A 31 3.09 -6.98 -7.96
C LEU A 31 2.44 -6.91 -9.34
N HIS A 32 1.95 -5.74 -9.75
CA HIS A 32 1.35 -5.56 -11.08
C HIS A 32 2.36 -5.82 -12.20
N ALA A 33 3.60 -5.35 -12.04
CA ALA A 33 4.67 -5.63 -12.99
C ALA A 33 4.94 -7.14 -13.13
N TRP A 34 4.89 -7.90 -12.04
CA TRP A 34 4.95 -9.36 -12.08
C TRP A 34 3.75 -9.96 -12.83
N GLN A 35 2.52 -9.58 -12.49
CA GLN A 35 1.31 -10.10 -13.15
C GLN A 35 1.26 -9.81 -14.66
N ILE A 36 1.80 -8.66 -15.10
CA ILE A 36 1.86 -8.27 -16.52
C ILE A 36 2.97 -9.02 -17.26
N THR A 37 4.16 -9.10 -16.65
CA THR A 37 5.36 -9.55 -17.38
C THR A 37 5.77 -10.99 -17.10
N GLY A 38 5.25 -11.61 -16.03
CA GLY A 38 5.63 -12.94 -15.59
C GLY A 38 7.05 -13.06 -15.03
N HIS A 39 7.80 -11.97 -14.89
CA HIS A 39 9.18 -12.03 -14.41
C HIS A 39 9.27 -12.09 -12.88
N ASP A 40 9.82 -13.19 -12.35
CA ASP A 40 9.94 -13.44 -10.90
C ASP A 40 10.69 -12.37 -10.13
N ARG A 41 11.58 -11.61 -10.79
CA ARG A 41 12.31 -10.50 -10.15
C ARG A 41 11.39 -9.44 -9.56
N TRP A 42 10.21 -9.24 -10.14
CA TRP A 42 9.25 -8.25 -9.64
C TRP A 42 8.47 -8.81 -8.45
N LEU A 43 8.10 -10.09 -8.49
CA LEU A 43 7.48 -10.76 -7.35
C LEU A 43 8.45 -10.83 -6.16
N GLN A 44 9.74 -11.03 -6.40
CA GLN A 44 10.77 -10.99 -5.37
C GLN A 44 10.80 -9.63 -4.66
N VAL A 45 10.77 -8.52 -5.41
CA VAL A 45 10.75 -7.16 -4.82
C VAL A 45 9.48 -6.91 -4.01
N ALA A 46 8.31 -7.27 -4.53
CA ALA A 46 7.04 -7.13 -3.81
C ALA A 46 7.05 -7.97 -2.51
N SER A 47 7.46 -9.25 -2.61
CA SER A 47 7.50 -10.17 -1.48
C SER A 47 8.46 -9.71 -0.37
N GLU A 48 9.69 -9.33 -0.71
CA GLU A 48 10.67 -8.85 0.28
C GLU A 48 10.28 -7.51 0.92
N THR A 49 9.46 -6.72 0.22
CA THR A 49 8.92 -5.46 0.75
C THR A 49 7.77 -5.72 1.71
N ILE A 50 6.82 -6.58 1.33
CA ILE A 50 5.73 -7.03 2.21
C ILE A 50 6.30 -7.74 3.45
N ASP A 51 7.27 -8.64 3.29
CA ASP A 51 7.90 -9.34 4.41
C ASP A 51 8.65 -8.40 5.37
N TYR A 52 9.18 -7.28 4.87
CA TYR A 52 9.70 -6.21 5.73
C TYR A 52 8.59 -5.56 6.56
N VAL A 53 7.48 -5.15 5.93
CA VAL A 53 6.35 -4.52 6.63
C VAL A 53 5.81 -5.46 7.72
N ARG A 54 5.61 -6.74 7.37
CA ARG A 54 5.10 -7.76 8.30
C ARG A 54 6.03 -8.04 9.48
N ARG A 55 7.35 -8.03 9.24
CA ARG A 55 8.35 -8.32 10.28
C ARG A 55 8.60 -7.12 11.18
N ASP A 56 8.76 -5.95 10.58
CA ASP A 56 9.35 -4.79 11.27
C ASP A 56 8.33 -3.70 11.60
N LEU A 57 7.24 -3.59 10.82
CA LEU A 57 6.22 -2.55 10.99
C LEU A 57 4.87 -3.08 11.49
N ARG A 58 4.72 -4.37 11.76
CA ARG A 58 3.44 -4.94 12.22
C ARG A 58 3.28 -4.80 13.73
N HIS A 59 2.20 -4.14 14.15
CA HIS A 59 1.72 -4.18 15.52
C HIS A 59 1.14 -5.57 15.83
N PRO A 60 1.39 -6.17 17.01
CA PRO A 60 0.90 -7.51 17.35
C PRO A 60 -0.63 -7.70 17.25
N GLY A 61 -1.39 -6.61 17.37
CA GLY A 61 -2.84 -6.59 17.20
C GLY A 61 -3.35 -6.52 15.75
N GLY A 62 -2.48 -6.37 14.74
CA GLY A 62 -2.85 -6.39 13.32
C GLY A 62 -2.65 -5.07 12.56
N GLY A 63 -2.59 -3.93 13.26
CA GLY A 63 -2.22 -2.64 12.67
C GLY A 63 -0.78 -2.64 12.14
N PHE A 64 -0.45 -1.67 11.28
CA PHE A 64 0.91 -1.38 10.84
C PHE A 64 1.36 -0.01 11.32
N TYR A 65 2.55 0.04 11.89
CA TYR A 65 3.27 1.24 12.29
C TYR A 65 3.66 2.07 11.07
N SER A 66 3.77 3.38 11.30
CA SER A 66 3.85 4.37 10.23
C SER A 66 5.23 4.43 9.57
N ALA A 67 6.31 4.28 10.34
CA ALA A 67 7.67 4.39 9.81
C ALA A 67 8.74 3.73 10.70
N GLU A 68 9.88 3.41 10.08
CA GLU A 68 11.17 3.16 10.73
C GLU A 68 12.10 4.33 10.39
N ASP A 69 12.70 4.95 11.40
CA ASP A 69 13.57 6.12 11.27
C ASP A 69 14.85 5.82 10.48
N ALA A 70 15.55 6.87 10.08
CA ALA A 70 16.84 6.76 9.39
C ALA A 70 18.03 6.51 10.36
N ASP A 71 17.90 7.00 11.59
CA ASP A 71 18.99 7.03 12.59
C ASP A 71 19.01 5.80 13.47
N SER A 72 20.20 5.23 13.67
CA SER A 72 20.48 4.29 14.75
C SER A 72 21.62 4.82 15.60
N GLU A 73 21.41 4.86 16.92
CA GLU A 73 22.35 5.45 17.88
C GLU A 73 22.70 6.92 17.57
N GLY A 74 21.74 7.68 17.00
CA GLY A 74 21.92 9.07 16.59
C GLY A 74 22.79 9.26 15.34
N VAL A 75 23.03 8.19 14.57
CA VAL A 75 23.79 8.23 13.32
C VAL A 75 22.93 7.65 12.19
N GLU A 76 22.69 8.47 11.17
CA GLU A 76 21.91 8.08 9.99
C GLU A 76 22.58 6.91 9.26
N GLY A 77 21.80 5.89 8.91
CA GLY A 77 22.28 4.78 8.09
C GLY A 77 23.22 3.78 8.79
N LYS A 78 23.63 4.05 10.05
CA LYS A 78 24.56 3.18 10.82
C LYS A 78 24.11 1.71 10.86
N PHE A 79 22.80 1.49 10.94
CA PHE A 79 22.22 0.15 10.93
C PHE A 79 22.49 -0.61 9.61
N TYR A 80 22.59 0.09 8.48
CA TYR A 80 22.56 -0.45 7.13
C TYR A 80 23.93 -0.59 6.43
N ILE A 81 24.96 0.09 6.93
CA ILE A 81 26.30 0.14 6.30
C ILE A 81 27.21 -1.02 6.74
N TRP A 82 28.18 -1.37 5.90
CA TRP A 82 29.09 -2.50 6.12
C TRP A 82 30.53 -2.17 5.76
N SER A 83 31.49 -2.61 6.56
CA SER A 83 32.87 -2.74 6.10
C SER A 83 33.04 -4.00 5.23
N GLU A 84 34.05 -4.03 4.36
CA GLU A 84 34.39 -5.25 3.63
C GLU A 84 34.75 -6.38 4.61
N GLU A 85 35.53 -6.07 5.65
CA GLU A 85 35.97 -7.03 6.66
C GLU A 85 34.80 -7.74 7.36
N GLU A 86 33.77 -6.99 7.80
CA GLU A 86 32.55 -7.58 8.37
C GLU A 86 31.86 -8.53 7.38
N ILE A 87 31.80 -8.18 6.10
CA ILE A 87 31.17 -9.04 5.08
C ILE A 87 31.99 -10.33 4.91
N ARG A 88 33.32 -10.24 4.90
CA ARG A 88 34.21 -11.41 4.81
C ARG A 88 34.02 -12.35 6.00
N GLU A 89 33.91 -11.81 7.21
CA GLU A 89 33.67 -12.57 8.43
C GLU A 89 32.31 -13.29 8.39
N VAL A 90 31.26 -12.59 7.98
CA VAL A 90 29.89 -13.10 8.00
C VAL A 90 29.61 -14.10 6.87
N CYS A 91 30.11 -13.84 5.65
CA CYS A 91 29.78 -14.64 4.47
C CYS A 91 30.70 -15.84 4.29
N GLY A 92 31.89 -15.85 4.91
CA GLY A 92 32.82 -16.97 4.87
C GLY A 92 33.15 -17.41 3.44
N ARG A 93 32.79 -18.64 3.08
CA ARG A 93 33.06 -19.19 1.74
C ARG A 93 32.34 -18.47 0.59
N ASP A 94 31.22 -17.80 0.87
CA ASP A 94 30.37 -17.13 -0.13
C ASP A 94 30.76 -15.64 -0.32
N THR A 95 31.83 -15.20 0.35
CA THR A 95 32.30 -13.80 0.40
C THR A 95 32.50 -13.17 -0.97
N GLU A 96 33.26 -13.79 -1.88
CA GLU A 96 33.59 -13.16 -3.16
C GLU A 96 32.33 -12.94 -4.03
N ALA A 97 31.37 -13.87 -3.95
CA ALA A 97 30.08 -13.70 -4.60
C ALA A 97 29.30 -12.51 -4.01
N ALA A 98 29.28 -12.37 -2.68
CA ALA A 98 28.61 -11.25 -2.01
C ALA A 98 29.25 -9.89 -2.34
N LEU A 99 30.59 -9.79 -2.28
CA LEU A 99 31.31 -8.55 -2.56
C LEU A 99 31.06 -8.07 -3.99
N SER A 100 31.18 -8.98 -4.96
CA SER A 100 30.90 -8.69 -6.37
C SER A 100 29.43 -8.33 -6.59
N TRP A 101 28.51 -9.10 -6.00
CA TRP A 101 27.08 -8.88 -6.18
C TRP A 101 26.62 -7.52 -5.66
N TYR A 102 27.11 -7.13 -4.48
CA TYR A 102 26.70 -5.91 -3.78
C TYR A 102 27.57 -4.67 -4.07
N GLY A 103 28.54 -4.78 -4.99
CA GLY A 103 29.41 -3.67 -5.37
C GLY A 103 30.29 -3.15 -4.22
N VAL A 104 30.70 -4.04 -3.32
CA VAL A 104 31.49 -3.69 -2.14
C VAL A 104 32.92 -3.36 -2.56
N THR A 105 33.48 -2.29 -1.98
CA THR A 105 34.88 -1.92 -2.19
C THR A 105 35.62 -1.74 -0.86
N PRO A 106 36.96 -1.92 -0.83
CA PRO A 106 37.75 -1.71 0.38
C PRO A 106 37.66 -0.28 0.93
N LYS A 107 37.45 0.71 0.04
CA LYS A 107 37.35 2.14 0.41
C LYS A 107 35.95 2.50 0.94
N GLY A 108 34.93 1.71 0.61
CA GLY A 108 33.54 2.09 0.83
C GLY A 108 32.97 3.00 -0.27
N ASN A 109 31.65 3.02 -0.37
CA ASN A 109 30.88 3.92 -1.23
C ASN A 109 30.11 5.00 -0.44
N PHE A 110 30.20 4.99 0.90
CA PHE A 110 29.56 5.95 1.79
C PHE A 110 30.35 6.09 3.10
N GLU A 111 30.92 7.26 3.38
CA GLU A 111 31.61 7.59 4.64
C GLU A 111 32.66 6.57 5.13
N GLY A 112 33.37 5.93 4.19
CA GLY A 112 34.37 4.89 4.51
C GLY A 112 33.79 3.49 4.76
N ALA A 113 32.47 3.34 4.63
CA ALA A 113 31.73 2.07 4.67
C ALA A 113 31.00 1.83 3.33
N ASN A 114 30.33 0.68 3.23
CA ASN A 114 29.56 0.28 2.04
C ASN A 114 28.06 0.23 2.36
N ILE A 115 27.29 0.96 1.56
CA ILE A 115 25.89 0.67 1.30
C ILE A 115 25.87 -0.47 0.28
N LEU A 116 25.17 -1.56 0.59
CA LEU A 116 25.04 -2.68 -0.34
C LEU A 116 24.10 -2.28 -1.48
N ILE A 117 24.62 -2.23 -2.70
CA ILE A 117 23.87 -1.85 -3.90
C ILE A 117 23.91 -2.97 -4.93
N ARG A 118 23.02 -2.97 -5.92
CA ARG A 118 23.18 -3.84 -7.10
C ARG A 118 23.77 -3.01 -8.26
N PRO A 119 25.06 -3.17 -8.62
CA PRO A 119 25.67 -2.37 -9.70
C PRO A 119 25.06 -2.67 -11.07
N GLU A 120 24.71 -3.93 -11.32
CA GLU A 120 24.07 -4.36 -12.56
C GLU A 120 22.55 -4.24 -12.46
N ARG A 121 22.00 -3.14 -13.01
CA ARG A 121 20.57 -2.85 -12.97
C ARG A 121 19.75 -3.94 -13.66
N GLY A 122 18.64 -4.34 -13.03
CA GLY A 122 17.67 -5.29 -13.59
C GLY A 122 17.96 -6.77 -13.36
N ALA A 123 19.20 -7.14 -12.99
CA ALA A 123 19.56 -8.50 -12.59
C ALA A 123 19.38 -8.66 -11.08
N LEU A 124 18.14 -8.95 -10.65
CA LEU A 124 17.76 -8.99 -9.23
C LEU A 124 17.65 -10.40 -8.64
N ILE A 125 17.50 -11.43 -9.49
CA ILE A 125 17.44 -12.82 -9.03
C ILE A 125 18.81 -13.22 -8.51
N ARG A 126 18.88 -13.49 -7.20
CA ARG A 126 20.14 -13.81 -6.52
C ARG A 126 20.52 -15.28 -6.75
N PRO A 127 21.76 -15.57 -7.13
CA PRO A 127 22.32 -16.92 -7.05
C PRO A 127 22.32 -17.45 -5.61
N GLU A 128 22.44 -18.77 -5.45
CA GLU A 128 22.29 -19.44 -4.15
C GLU A 128 23.32 -18.96 -3.09
N ASP A 129 24.57 -18.74 -3.49
CA ASP A 129 25.64 -18.23 -2.63
C ASP A 129 25.40 -16.79 -2.16
N VAL A 130 24.88 -15.94 -3.04
CA VAL A 130 24.45 -14.58 -2.73
C VAL A 130 23.24 -14.59 -1.79
N GLU A 131 22.28 -15.49 -1.99
CA GLU A 131 21.11 -15.62 -1.10
C GLU A 131 21.52 -16.08 0.30
N ARG A 132 22.41 -17.09 0.41
CA ARG A 132 22.99 -17.48 1.71
C ARG A 132 23.69 -16.32 2.39
N SER A 133 24.48 -15.54 1.64
CA SER A 133 25.16 -14.33 2.14
C SER A 133 24.16 -13.28 2.61
N ARG A 134 23.09 -13.01 1.86
CA ARG A 134 22.02 -12.09 2.25
C ARG A 134 21.37 -12.48 3.58
N VAL A 135 21.05 -13.77 3.76
CA VAL A 135 20.48 -14.30 5.01
C VAL A 135 21.46 -14.13 6.17
N ALA A 136 22.74 -14.44 5.97
CA ALA A 136 23.77 -14.29 6.99
C ALA A 136 23.97 -12.82 7.40
N LEU A 137 24.11 -11.92 6.43
CA LEU A 137 24.22 -10.47 6.63
C LEU A 137 22.99 -9.93 7.35
N PHE A 138 21.78 -10.36 6.97
CA PHE A 138 20.56 -9.97 7.67
C PHE A 138 20.59 -10.39 9.14
N ARG A 139 20.92 -11.66 9.44
CA ARG A 139 21.00 -12.16 10.83
C ARG A 139 22.05 -11.41 11.66
N GLN A 140 23.18 -11.05 11.06
CA GLN A 140 24.19 -10.26 11.76
C GLN A 140 23.72 -8.83 12.00
N ARG A 141 23.04 -8.21 11.02
CA ARG A 141 22.49 -6.85 11.16
C ARG A 141 21.44 -6.76 12.26
N GLU A 142 20.60 -7.78 12.44
CA GLU A 142 19.59 -7.83 13.50
C GLU A 142 20.18 -7.79 14.93
N ARG A 143 21.50 -7.96 15.08
CA ARG A 143 22.20 -7.79 16.38
C ARG A 143 22.60 -6.34 16.67
N ARG A 144 22.51 -5.45 15.68
CA ARG A 144 22.79 -4.02 15.84
C ARG A 144 21.58 -3.33 16.49
N ILE A 145 21.82 -2.15 17.08
CA ILE A 145 20.73 -1.30 17.56
C ILE A 145 19.91 -0.88 16.34
N ARG A 146 18.60 -1.15 16.38
CA ARG A 146 17.69 -0.79 15.28
C ARG A 146 17.41 0.71 15.28
N PRO A 147 17.03 1.28 14.13
CA PRO A 147 16.48 2.62 14.10
C PRO A 147 15.21 2.75 14.93
N GLY A 148 14.85 3.99 15.27
CA GLY A 148 13.59 4.31 15.93
C GLY A 148 12.39 3.82 15.12
N LEU A 149 11.29 3.51 15.81
CA LEU A 149 10.02 3.11 15.21
C LEU A 149 8.98 4.17 15.54
N ASP A 150 8.37 4.79 14.53
CA ASP A 150 7.18 5.62 14.73
C ASP A 150 5.95 4.69 14.81
N ASP A 151 5.60 4.37 16.05
CA ASP A 151 4.57 3.41 16.43
C ASP A 151 3.12 3.86 16.18
N LYS A 152 2.92 5.02 15.53
CA LYS A 152 1.59 5.44 15.10
C LYS A 152 1.03 4.46 14.07
N VAL A 153 -0.21 4.05 14.26
CA VAL A 153 -1.02 3.41 13.21
C VAL A 153 -1.84 4.52 12.54
N LEU A 154 -1.52 4.84 11.28
CA LEU A 154 -2.24 5.85 10.49
C LEU A 154 -3.26 5.17 9.56
N THR A 155 -4.52 5.62 9.62
CA THR A 155 -5.64 4.98 8.89
C THR A 155 -5.40 4.97 7.39
N GLU A 156 -5.08 6.11 6.78
CA GLU A 156 -4.77 6.20 5.35
C GLU A 156 -3.68 5.21 4.91
N TRP A 157 -2.55 5.17 5.62
CA TRP A 157 -1.41 4.35 5.20
C TRP A 157 -1.66 2.85 5.41
N ASN A 158 -2.42 2.51 6.45
CA ASN A 158 -2.89 1.15 6.66
C ASN A 158 -3.92 0.75 5.61
N GLY A 159 -4.84 1.63 5.21
CA GLY A 159 -5.76 1.38 4.09
C GLY A 159 -5.02 1.09 2.77
N LEU A 160 -3.96 1.84 2.47
CA LEU A 160 -3.09 1.58 1.31
C LEU A 160 -2.38 0.21 1.40
N MET A 161 -1.90 -0.16 2.59
CA MET A 161 -1.27 -1.47 2.82
C MET A 161 -2.30 -2.60 2.75
N LEU A 162 -3.51 -2.40 3.27
CA LEU A 162 -4.63 -3.33 3.20
C LEU A 162 -4.97 -3.66 1.75
N SER A 163 -5.16 -2.64 0.91
CA SER A 163 -5.37 -2.81 -0.54
C SER A 163 -4.25 -3.64 -1.18
N THR A 164 -3.00 -3.38 -0.79
CA THR A 164 -1.83 -4.06 -1.32
C THR A 164 -1.76 -5.53 -0.90
N LEU A 165 -1.99 -5.82 0.39
CA LEU A 165 -1.99 -7.19 0.90
C LEU A 165 -3.13 -8.01 0.31
N ALA A 166 -4.33 -7.44 0.19
CA ALA A 166 -5.48 -8.10 -0.42
C ALA A 166 -5.18 -8.50 -1.87
N GLU A 167 -4.70 -7.57 -2.70
CA GLU A 167 -4.33 -7.88 -4.09
C GLU A 167 -3.17 -8.89 -4.17
N ALA A 168 -2.14 -8.73 -3.35
CA ALA A 168 -0.97 -9.60 -3.35
C ALA A 168 -1.34 -11.04 -2.94
N ALA A 169 -2.16 -11.19 -1.91
CA ALA A 169 -2.65 -12.47 -1.45
C ALA A 169 -3.50 -13.16 -2.52
N SER A 170 -4.44 -12.44 -3.15
CA SER A 170 -5.28 -12.99 -4.23
C SER A 170 -4.48 -13.39 -5.46
N ALA A 171 -3.46 -12.62 -5.83
CA ALA A 171 -2.64 -12.88 -7.02
C ALA A 171 -1.66 -14.06 -6.82
N THR A 172 -1.17 -14.27 -5.61
CA THR A 172 -0.14 -15.27 -5.30
C THR A 172 -0.65 -16.53 -4.59
N GLY A 173 -1.88 -16.48 -4.05
CA GLY A 173 -2.43 -17.55 -3.20
C GLY A 173 -1.81 -17.62 -1.80
N ARG A 174 -1.09 -16.58 -1.36
CA ARG A 174 -0.44 -16.52 -0.04
C ARG A 174 -1.46 -16.25 1.07
N THR A 175 -1.85 -17.30 1.78
CA THR A 175 -2.83 -17.22 2.88
C THR A 175 -2.34 -16.38 4.05
N ASP A 176 -1.03 -16.40 4.34
CA ASP A 176 -0.44 -15.62 5.42
C ASP A 176 -0.47 -14.11 5.15
N TRP A 177 -0.47 -13.69 3.88
CA TRP A 177 -0.73 -12.29 3.51
C TRP A 177 -2.20 -11.91 3.62
N LEU A 178 -3.11 -12.85 3.29
CA LEU A 178 -4.55 -12.63 3.47
C LEU A 178 -4.92 -12.50 4.96
N GLU A 179 -4.32 -13.34 5.81
CA GLU A 179 -4.48 -13.27 7.27
C GLU A 179 -4.03 -11.92 7.83
N ASP A 180 -2.90 -11.40 7.34
CA ASP A 180 -2.43 -10.06 7.73
C ASP A 180 -3.36 -8.95 7.22
N ALA A 181 -3.93 -9.08 6.01
CA ALA A 181 -4.92 -8.13 5.48
C ALA A 181 -6.18 -8.11 6.35
N VAL A 182 -6.73 -9.28 6.69
CA VAL A 182 -7.89 -9.42 7.57
C VAL A 182 -7.59 -8.87 8.97
N GLY A 183 -6.45 -9.24 9.56
CA GLY A 183 -6.02 -8.74 10.87
C GLY A 183 -5.86 -7.22 10.89
N ASN A 184 -5.34 -6.63 9.80
CA ASN A 184 -5.25 -5.19 9.65
C ASN A 184 -6.63 -4.53 9.60
N ALA A 185 -7.53 -5.01 8.74
CA ALA A 185 -8.87 -4.44 8.62
C ALA A 185 -9.65 -4.50 9.95
N LEU A 186 -9.59 -5.62 10.67
CA LEU A 186 -10.22 -5.77 11.98
C LEU A 186 -9.61 -4.81 13.02
N PHE A 187 -8.28 -4.72 13.08
CA PHE A 187 -7.61 -3.79 14.00
C PHE A 187 -8.07 -2.35 13.77
N LEU A 188 -8.09 -1.91 12.51
CA LEU A 188 -8.54 -0.56 12.16
C LEU A 188 -10.01 -0.37 12.52
N TRP A 189 -10.87 -1.32 12.17
CA TRP A 189 -12.31 -1.26 12.44
C TRP A 189 -12.62 -1.15 13.95
N GLU A 190 -11.90 -1.90 14.77
CA GLU A 190 -12.10 -1.93 16.23
C GLU A 190 -11.49 -0.72 16.95
N ASN A 191 -10.35 -0.20 16.49
CA ASN A 191 -9.56 0.78 17.23
C ASN A 191 -9.59 2.20 16.64
N LEU A 192 -9.91 2.34 15.35
CA LEU A 192 -9.88 3.60 14.61
C LEU A 192 -11.21 3.99 13.98
N ARG A 193 -12.30 3.23 14.20
CA ARG A 193 -13.64 3.63 13.78
C ARG A 193 -14.52 3.84 15.02
N ARG A 194 -15.20 4.99 15.06
CA ARG A 194 -16.20 5.31 16.09
C ARG A 194 -17.54 4.64 15.77
N ASP A 195 -18.39 4.51 16.78
CA ASP A 195 -19.74 3.93 16.65
C ASP A 195 -20.62 4.67 15.63
N ASP A 196 -20.38 5.96 15.41
CA ASP A 196 -21.09 6.81 14.44
C ASP A 196 -20.56 6.70 12.99
N GLY A 197 -19.67 5.74 12.71
CA GLY A 197 -19.06 5.54 11.39
C GLY A 197 -17.81 6.37 11.13
N ARG A 198 -17.45 7.27 12.05
CA ARG A 198 -16.35 8.20 11.84
C ARG A 198 -15.00 7.51 12.02
N TRP A 199 -14.19 7.50 10.96
CA TRP A 199 -12.80 7.08 11.05
C TRP A 199 -11.95 8.13 11.77
N MET A 200 -11.00 7.66 12.57
CA MET A 200 -9.96 8.43 13.24
C MET A 200 -8.69 8.44 12.39
N ARG A 201 -7.85 9.45 12.54
CA ARG A 201 -6.62 9.60 11.74
C ARG A 201 -5.52 8.64 12.17
N SER A 202 -5.35 8.51 13.48
CA SER A 202 -4.19 7.85 14.06
C SER A 202 -4.53 7.18 15.38
N TRP A 203 -3.82 6.11 15.68
CA TRP A 203 -3.87 5.40 16.95
C TRP A 203 -2.46 5.13 17.46
N GLN A 204 -2.28 5.18 18.77
CA GLN A 204 -1.07 4.72 19.48
C GLN A 204 -1.48 3.94 20.73
N ALA A 205 -0.63 3.02 21.19
CA ALA A 205 -0.93 2.16 22.34
C ALA A 205 -1.19 2.96 23.63
N GLU A 206 -0.44 4.04 23.87
CA GLU A 206 -0.57 4.84 25.09
C GLU A 206 -1.75 5.83 25.04
N GLY A 207 -2.15 6.28 23.84
CA GLY A 207 -3.11 7.38 23.66
C GLY A 207 -4.45 7.00 23.02
N GLY A 208 -4.55 5.80 22.44
CA GLY A 208 -5.68 5.39 21.60
C GLY A 208 -5.84 6.29 20.38
N ALA A 209 -7.07 6.34 19.85
CA ALA A 209 -7.41 7.19 18.71
C ALA A 209 -7.99 8.54 19.15
N GLN A 210 -7.36 9.65 18.76
CA GLN A 210 -7.69 10.98 19.29
C GLN A 210 -8.14 12.00 18.25
N HIS A 211 -7.64 11.89 17.01
CA HIS A 211 -7.90 12.89 15.96
C HIS A 211 -8.88 12.35 14.92
N LEU A 212 -9.84 13.17 14.49
CA LEU A 212 -10.75 12.79 13.41
C LEU A 212 -9.99 12.55 12.11
N GLY A 213 -10.39 11.53 11.37
CA GLY A 213 -9.85 11.21 10.06
C GLY A 213 -10.25 12.22 8.99
N TYR A 214 -9.37 12.39 8.02
CA TYR A 214 -9.57 13.19 6.83
C TYR A 214 -10.26 12.37 5.72
N ALA A 215 -10.61 13.03 4.61
CA ALA A 215 -11.17 12.33 3.45
C ALA A 215 -10.22 11.25 2.92
N ALA A 216 -8.90 11.46 3.01
CA ALA A 216 -7.89 10.49 2.60
C ALA A 216 -7.97 9.17 3.40
N ASP A 217 -8.22 9.25 4.71
CA ASP A 217 -8.38 8.06 5.56
C ASP A 217 -9.61 7.24 5.12
N HIS A 218 -10.72 7.91 4.84
CA HIS A 218 -11.94 7.26 4.41
C HIS A 218 -11.79 6.67 3.01
N ALA A 219 -11.20 7.42 2.07
CA ALA A 219 -10.94 6.95 0.71
C ALA A 219 -10.06 5.69 0.68
N ALA A 220 -8.99 5.68 1.48
CA ALA A 220 -8.11 4.52 1.60
C ALA A 220 -8.81 3.31 2.24
N MET A 221 -9.69 3.54 3.22
CA MET A 221 -10.48 2.45 3.80
C MET A 221 -11.54 1.90 2.84
N VAL A 222 -12.21 2.74 2.03
CA VAL A 222 -13.08 2.22 0.96
C VAL A 222 -12.27 1.36 -0.01
N ASP A 223 -11.11 1.85 -0.47
CA ASP A 223 -10.25 1.14 -1.43
C ASP A 223 -9.79 -0.23 -0.90
N GLY A 224 -9.37 -0.25 0.38
CA GLY A 224 -8.87 -1.45 1.05
C GLY A 224 -9.95 -2.46 1.39
N LEU A 225 -11.11 -2.02 1.89
CA LEU A 225 -12.22 -2.90 2.24
C LEU A 225 -12.88 -3.51 0.99
N VAL A 226 -12.99 -2.74 -0.10
CA VAL A 226 -13.41 -3.27 -1.42
C VAL A 226 -12.51 -4.42 -1.84
N ARG A 227 -11.19 -4.21 -1.83
CA ARG A 227 -10.22 -5.24 -2.23
C ARG A 227 -10.21 -6.43 -1.30
N LEU A 228 -10.40 -6.21 0.01
CA LEU A 228 -10.50 -7.30 0.97
C LEU A 228 -11.76 -8.14 0.72
N GLY A 229 -12.89 -7.51 0.37
CA GLY A 229 -14.10 -8.22 -0.08
C GLY A 229 -13.85 -9.09 -1.31
N GLU A 230 -13.20 -8.51 -2.34
CA GLU A 230 -12.80 -9.25 -3.54
C GLU A 230 -11.79 -10.39 -3.24
N ALA A 231 -10.93 -10.21 -2.23
CA ALA A 231 -9.89 -11.17 -1.89
C ALA A 231 -10.37 -12.34 -1.01
N THR A 232 -11.39 -12.12 -0.19
CA THR A 232 -11.92 -13.10 0.78
C THR A 232 -13.20 -13.76 0.31
N GLY A 233 -13.99 -13.06 -0.52
CA GLY A 233 -15.34 -13.48 -0.87
C GLY A 233 -16.34 -13.35 0.30
N GLU A 234 -16.01 -12.61 1.36
CA GLU A 234 -16.93 -12.40 2.48
C GLU A 234 -17.69 -11.07 2.33
N ALA A 235 -19.02 -11.12 2.46
CA ALA A 235 -19.89 -9.96 2.20
C ALA A 235 -19.67 -8.82 3.20
N ARG A 236 -19.28 -9.16 4.43
CA ARG A 236 -19.03 -8.20 5.52
C ARG A 236 -18.06 -7.08 5.12
N TRP A 237 -17.03 -7.36 4.32
CA TRP A 237 -16.04 -6.36 3.94
C TRP A 237 -16.61 -5.34 2.95
N THR A 238 -17.42 -5.81 2.01
CA THR A 238 -18.16 -4.93 1.10
C THR A 238 -19.16 -4.07 1.86
N ASP A 239 -19.85 -4.62 2.86
CA ASP A 239 -20.78 -3.85 3.70
C ASP A 239 -20.05 -2.80 4.55
N MET A 240 -18.88 -3.13 5.10
CA MET A 240 -17.99 -2.17 5.78
C MET A 240 -17.48 -1.08 4.82
N ALA A 241 -17.21 -1.42 3.55
CA ALA A 241 -16.83 -0.46 2.53
C ALA A 241 -17.98 0.51 2.20
N VAL A 242 -19.21 0.01 2.12
CA VAL A 242 -20.43 0.82 1.94
C VAL A 242 -20.61 1.80 3.09
N ASP A 243 -20.54 1.34 4.33
CA ASP A 243 -20.63 2.20 5.52
C ASP A 243 -19.55 3.29 5.55
N THR A 244 -18.33 2.93 5.15
CA THR A 244 -17.22 3.89 5.05
C THR A 244 -17.44 4.91 3.93
N ALA A 245 -17.93 4.46 2.77
CA ALA A 245 -18.26 5.32 1.64
C ALA A 245 -19.42 6.27 1.99
N ASP A 246 -20.41 5.82 2.74
CA ASP A 246 -21.52 6.64 3.22
C ASP A 246 -21.02 7.78 4.11
N THR A 247 -20.09 7.46 5.02
CA THR A 247 -19.43 8.47 5.84
C THR A 247 -18.63 9.46 4.99
N LEU A 248 -17.90 8.97 3.98
CA LEU A 248 -17.16 9.82 3.04
C LEU A 248 -18.11 10.81 2.33
N LEU A 249 -19.20 10.30 1.76
CA LEU A 249 -20.18 11.09 1.02
C LEU A 249 -20.89 12.11 1.93
N ASN A 250 -21.31 11.69 3.13
CA ASN A 250 -22.08 12.53 4.05
C ASN A 250 -21.26 13.65 4.70
N ARG A 251 -19.97 13.41 4.95
CA ARG A 251 -19.12 14.35 5.73
C ARG A 251 -18.24 15.24 4.86
N PHE A 252 -17.83 14.77 3.70
CA PHE A 252 -16.79 15.44 2.92
C PHE A 252 -17.22 15.95 1.56
N SER A 253 -18.34 15.49 0.99
CA SER A 253 -18.75 15.92 -0.36
C SER A 253 -18.98 17.43 -0.45
N ASP A 254 -18.50 18.02 -1.53
CA ASP A 254 -18.88 19.35 -1.97
C ASP A 254 -20.01 19.23 -3.00
N GLN A 255 -21.25 19.44 -2.55
CA GLN A 255 -22.44 19.34 -3.39
C GLN A 255 -22.51 20.44 -4.45
N ASP A 256 -21.80 21.56 -4.26
CA ASP A 256 -21.85 22.71 -5.15
C ASP A 256 -20.80 22.61 -6.27
N ASN A 257 -19.59 22.12 -5.95
CA ASN A 257 -18.46 22.09 -6.90
C ASN A 257 -17.90 20.68 -7.18
N GLY A 258 -18.47 19.63 -6.62
CA GLY A 258 -18.05 18.24 -6.80
C GLY A 258 -16.79 17.85 -6.02
N GLY A 259 -16.53 16.55 -5.89
CA GLY A 259 -15.41 16.01 -5.12
C GLY A 259 -15.53 16.21 -3.61
N PHE A 260 -14.42 16.01 -2.90
CA PHE A 260 -14.38 15.91 -1.44
C PHE A 260 -13.44 16.92 -0.82
N PHE A 261 -13.92 17.62 0.21
CA PHE A 261 -13.09 18.43 1.12
C PHE A 261 -12.17 17.55 1.95
N SER A 262 -10.99 18.03 2.32
CA SER A 262 -10.04 17.28 3.14
C SER A 262 -10.56 17.04 4.56
N THR A 263 -11.23 18.02 5.15
CA THR A 263 -11.81 17.95 6.51
C THR A 263 -13.32 17.69 6.44
N GLY A 264 -13.87 16.98 7.43
CA GLY A 264 -15.31 16.73 7.53
C GLY A 264 -16.10 17.98 7.93
N ASN A 265 -17.40 17.98 7.66
CA ASN A 265 -18.33 19.05 8.10
C ASN A 265 -18.58 19.08 9.61
N ASP A 266 -18.07 18.08 10.33
CA ASP A 266 -18.11 17.87 11.77
C ASP A 266 -16.80 18.31 12.48
N ALA A 267 -15.78 18.69 11.73
CA ALA A 267 -14.51 19.19 12.26
C ALA A 267 -14.61 20.68 12.64
N GLU A 268 -13.56 21.21 13.27
CA GLU A 268 -13.47 22.64 13.60
C GLU A 268 -13.73 23.50 12.35
N THR A 269 -14.58 24.52 12.51
CA THR A 269 -14.99 25.39 11.40
C THR A 269 -13.80 26.21 10.90
N LEU A 270 -13.26 25.80 9.75
CA LEU A 270 -12.22 26.55 9.04
C LEU A 270 -12.84 27.66 8.17
N ILE A 271 -12.08 28.73 7.93
CA ILE A 271 -12.47 29.82 6.99
C ILE A 271 -12.69 29.27 5.58
N THR A 272 -11.87 28.29 5.18
CA THR A 272 -12.04 27.54 3.93
C THR A 272 -11.75 26.07 4.19
N ARG A 273 -12.51 25.17 3.55
CA ARG A 273 -12.21 23.73 3.52
C ARG A 273 -11.48 23.44 2.22
N PRO A 274 -10.16 23.16 2.24
CA PRO A 274 -9.44 22.82 1.02
C PRO A 274 -9.86 21.42 0.53
N LYS A 275 -9.57 21.15 -0.74
CA LYS A 275 -9.62 19.81 -1.33
C LYS A 275 -8.20 19.36 -1.62
N ASP A 276 -7.85 18.16 -1.20
CA ASP A 276 -6.61 17.51 -1.61
C ASP A 276 -6.82 16.85 -2.98
N VAL A 277 -6.08 17.32 -3.98
CA VAL A 277 -6.34 17.02 -5.40
C VAL A 277 -5.13 16.55 -6.18
N PHE A 278 -3.91 16.74 -5.66
CA PHE A 278 -2.68 16.39 -6.37
C PHE A 278 -2.17 15.04 -5.88
N ASP A 279 -1.96 14.11 -6.82
CA ASP A 279 -1.23 12.88 -6.51
C ASP A 279 0.26 13.23 -6.37
N ASN A 280 0.83 12.96 -5.20
CA ASN A 280 2.23 13.22 -4.89
C ASN A 280 2.90 11.91 -4.47
N ALA A 281 3.66 11.89 -3.37
CA ALA A 281 4.24 10.66 -2.82
C ALA A 281 3.17 9.57 -2.52
N HIS A 282 1.93 9.97 -2.26
CA HIS A 282 0.76 9.12 -2.18
C HIS A 282 -0.40 9.74 -2.97
N PRO A 283 -1.43 8.95 -3.35
CA PRO A 283 -2.60 9.47 -4.05
C PRO A 283 -3.34 10.53 -3.23
N SER A 284 -3.94 11.50 -3.92
CA SER A 284 -4.83 12.45 -3.26
C SER A 284 -6.10 11.77 -2.77
N ALA A 285 -6.74 12.35 -1.75
CA ALA A 285 -8.04 11.88 -1.25
C ALA A 285 -9.08 11.74 -2.37
N ASN A 286 -9.14 12.71 -3.28
CA ASN A 286 -10.11 12.73 -4.38
C ASN A 286 -9.80 11.65 -5.42
N SER A 287 -8.54 11.52 -5.85
CA SER A 287 -8.13 10.50 -6.83
C SER A 287 -8.43 9.08 -6.33
N LEU A 288 -8.08 8.80 -5.06
CA LEU A 288 -8.31 7.49 -4.46
C LEU A 288 -9.79 7.20 -4.25
N ALA A 289 -10.56 8.20 -3.78
CA ALA A 289 -12.00 8.07 -3.62
C ALA A 289 -12.70 7.78 -4.95
N ALA A 290 -12.34 8.47 -6.04
CA ALA A 290 -12.93 8.24 -7.35
C ALA A 290 -12.74 6.78 -7.80
N LEU A 291 -11.51 6.25 -7.72
CA LEU A 291 -11.23 4.87 -8.10
C LEU A 291 -11.99 3.87 -7.20
N ALA A 292 -11.95 4.07 -5.88
CA ALA A 292 -12.56 3.18 -4.91
C ALA A 292 -14.10 3.15 -5.05
N LEU A 293 -14.72 4.31 -5.26
CA LEU A 293 -16.17 4.45 -5.42
C LEU A 293 -16.68 3.87 -6.75
N LEU A 294 -15.91 3.96 -7.84
CA LEU A 294 -16.25 3.28 -9.10
C LEU A 294 -16.28 1.75 -8.92
N ARG A 295 -15.28 1.19 -8.23
CA ARG A 295 -15.24 -0.24 -7.93
C ARG A 295 -16.37 -0.66 -6.99
N LEU A 296 -16.62 0.11 -5.94
CA LEU A 296 -17.72 -0.14 -5.01
C LEU A 296 -19.09 -0.06 -5.71
N GLY A 297 -19.29 0.93 -6.59
CA GLY A 297 -20.50 1.06 -7.40
C GLY A 297 -20.76 -0.18 -8.25
N ALA A 298 -19.72 -0.74 -8.88
CA ALA A 298 -19.84 -1.97 -9.66
C ALA A 298 -20.12 -3.22 -8.81
N LEU A 299 -19.52 -3.33 -7.62
CA LEU A 299 -19.79 -4.45 -6.70
C LEU A 299 -21.20 -4.42 -6.10
N THR A 300 -21.76 -3.22 -5.90
CA THR A 300 -23.01 -3.04 -5.15
C THR A 300 -24.21 -2.74 -6.04
N GLY A 301 -23.99 -2.24 -7.26
CA GLY A 301 -25.03 -1.69 -8.12
C GLY A 301 -25.56 -0.33 -7.66
N GLU A 302 -24.96 0.30 -6.65
CA GLU A 302 -25.44 1.54 -6.07
C GLU A 302 -24.90 2.77 -6.84
N GLY A 303 -25.73 3.34 -7.72
CA GLY A 303 -25.35 4.45 -8.61
C GLY A 303 -24.79 5.69 -7.91
N ARG A 304 -25.18 5.94 -6.65
CA ARG A 304 -24.68 7.07 -5.85
C ARG A 304 -23.17 7.08 -5.67
N PHE A 305 -22.51 5.92 -5.68
CA PHE A 305 -21.05 5.85 -5.60
C PHE A 305 -20.41 6.23 -6.93
N THR A 306 -20.97 5.75 -8.05
CA THR A 306 -20.54 6.13 -9.40
C THR A 306 -20.74 7.63 -9.65
N ASP A 307 -21.89 8.20 -9.25
CA ASP A 307 -22.17 9.63 -9.37
C ASP A 307 -21.16 10.47 -8.58
N ALA A 308 -20.84 10.05 -7.35
CA ALA A 308 -19.84 10.72 -6.51
C ALA A 308 -18.44 10.66 -7.14
N ALA A 309 -18.04 9.51 -7.70
CA ALA A 309 -16.78 9.39 -8.42
C ALA A 309 -16.75 10.27 -9.67
N GLU A 310 -17.82 10.30 -10.46
CA GLU A 310 -17.93 11.15 -11.65
C GLU A 310 -17.80 12.64 -11.30
N SER A 311 -18.31 13.06 -10.14
CA SER A 311 -18.13 14.44 -9.66
C SER A 311 -16.66 14.83 -9.50
N VAL A 312 -15.80 13.90 -9.05
CA VAL A 312 -14.35 14.10 -8.96
C VAL A 312 -13.73 14.20 -10.36
N LEU A 313 -14.12 13.30 -11.26
CA LEU A 313 -13.60 13.29 -12.64
C LEU A 313 -13.93 14.60 -13.37
N ARG A 314 -15.14 15.13 -13.17
CA ARG A 314 -15.58 16.42 -13.73
C ARG A 314 -14.81 17.59 -13.13
N LEU A 315 -14.54 17.57 -11.82
CA LEU A 315 -13.76 18.60 -11.13
C LEU A 315 -12.31 18.65 -11.64
N LEU A 316 -11.67 17.49 -11.77
CA LEU A 316 -10.21 17.40 -11.97
C LEU A 316 -9.79 17.08 -13.40
N GLY A 317 -10.71 16.71 -14.30
CA GLY A 317 -10.38 16.26 -15.65
C GLY A 317 -9.58 17.26 -16.49
N ARG A 318 -9.86 18.57 -16.37
CA ARG A 318 -9.05 19.61 -17.04
C ARG A 318 -7.64 19.70 -16.47
N ASN A 319 -7.49 19.59 -15.16
CA ASN A 319 -6.19 19.61 -14.49
C ASN A 319 -5.36 18.38 -14.90
N ALA A 320 -5.95 17.20 -14.88
CA ALA A 320 -5.33 15.95 -15.33
C ALA A 320 -4.86 16.02 -16.78
N ALA A 321 -5.67 16.58 -17.68
CA ALA A 321 -5.28 16.78 -19.09
C ALA A 321 -4.09 17.76 -19.24
N SER A 322 -4.00 18.77 -18.38
CA SER A 322 -2.92 19.77 -18.43
C SER A 322 -1.62 19.33 -17.76
N GLN A 323 -1.69 18.49 -16.73
CA GLN A 323 -0.55 18.09 -15.89
C GLN A 323 -0.63 16.61 -15.48
N PRO A 324 -0.64 15.66 -16.42
CA PRO A 324 -0.97 14.25 -16.16
C PRO A 324 -0.08 13.58 -15.10
N THR A 325 1.19 14.00 -14.99
CA THR A 325 2.13 13.45 -14.01
C THR A 325 1.76 13.75 -12.55
N ALA A 326 0.89 14.72 -12.29
CA ALA A 326 0.39 15.07 -10.96
C ALA A 326 -0.94 14.38 -10.60
N PHE A 327 -1.43 13.47 -11.45
CA PHE A 327 -2.77 12.88 -11.36
C PHE A 327 -2.75 11.39 -11.71
N GLY A 328 -1.68 10.66 -11.38
CA GLY A 328 -1.51 9.25 -11.76
C GLY A 328 -2.65 8.34 -11.31
N ARG A 329 -3.12 8.44 -10.06
CA ARG A 329 -4.24 7.64 -9.55
C ARG A 329 -5.57 8.10 -10.15
N LEU A 330 -5.74 9.41 -10.37
CA LEU A 330 -6.92 9.92 -11.05
C LEU A 330 -7.00 9.44 -12.50
N LEU A 331 -5.88 9.32 -13.21
CA LEU A 331 -5.84 8.77 -14.57
C LEU A 331 -6.27 7.30 -14.61
N GLU A 332 -5.98 6.50 -13.58
CA GLU A 332 -6.56 5.16 -13.44
C GLU A 332 -8.08 5.20 -13.27
N ALA A 333 -8.60 6.13 -12.47
CA ALA A 333 -10.06 6.30 -12.31
C ALA A 333 -10.74 6.78 -13.61
N ILE A 334 -10.08 7.66 -14.37
CA ILE A 334 -10.54 8.12 -15.69
C ILE A 334 -10.56 6.95 -16.69
N ASP A 335 -9.50 6.13 -16.72
CA ASP A 335 -9.47 4.93 -17.56
C ASP A 335 -10.59 3.96 -17.18
N LEU A 336 -10.75 3.64 -15.89
CA LEU A 336 -11.81 2.75 -15.42
C LEU A 336 -13.21 3.26 -15.82
N PHE A 337 -13.47 4.55 -15.66
CA PHE A 337 -14.77 5.15 -16.01
C PHE A 337 -15.07 5.07 -17.51
N HIS A 338 -14.09 5.32 -18.37
CA HIS A 338 -14.30 5.34 -19.82
C HIS A 338 -14.21 3.96 -20.48
N SER A 339 -13.31 3.11 -20.00
CA SER A 339 -13.15 1.73 -20.46
C SER A 339 -14.27 0.82 -19.93
N GLY A 340 -14.90 1.21 -18.81
CA GLY A 340 -15.95 0.47 -18.14
C GLY A 340 -15.42 -0.64 -17.25
N THR A 341 -16.20 -1.00 -16.23
CA THR A 341 -15.89 -2.10 -15.32
C THR A 341 -16.34 -3.44 -15.93
N THR A 342 -15.46 -4.43 -15.90
CA THR A 342 -15.81 -5.84 -16.12
C THR A 342 -16.21 -6.48 -14.80
N GLU A 343 -17.50 -6.73 -14.64
CA GLU A 343 -18.07 -7.42 -13.48
C GLU A 343 -17.96 -8.93 -13.66
N VAL A 344 -17.26 -9.61 -12.74
CA VAL A 344 -17.10 -11.07 -12.76
C VAL A 344 -17.71 -11.66 -11.50
N VAL A 345 -18.61 -12.63 -11.69
CA VAL A 345 -19.24 -13.37 -10.59
C VAL A 345 -18.90 -14.84 -10.69
N VAL A 346 -18.26 -15.37 -9.65
CA VAL A 346 -17.97 -16.79 -9.53
C VAL A 346 -18.95 -17.41 -8.55
N THR A 347 -19.88 -18.20 -9.08
CA THR A 347 -20.88 -18.90 -8.26
C THR A 347 -20.38 -20.28 -7.83
N GLY A 348 -20.65 -20.64 -6.57
CA GLY A 348 -20.22 -21.90 -5.97
C GLY A 348 -18.73 -21.93 -5.58
N GLU A 349 -18.28 -23.07 -5.08
CA GLU A 349 -16.90 -23.26 -4.61
C GLU A 349 -15.95 -23.54 -5.80
N ARG A 350 -15.57 -22.49 -6.52
CA ARG A 350 -14.72 -22.56 -7.71
C ARG A 350 -13.45 -21.72 -7.56
N ALA A 351 -12.60 -22.14 -6.62
CA ALA A 351 -11.31 -21.49 -6.35
C ALA A 351 -10.40 -21.42 -7.59
N ASP A 352 -10.53 -22.37 -8.52
CA ASP A 352 -9.83 -22.36 -9.81
C ASP A 352 -10.24 -21.16 -10.68
N LEU A 353 -11.53 -20.79 -10.70
CA LEU A 353 -12.01 -19.63 -11.44
C LEU A 353 -11.65 -18.31 -10.76
N VAL A 354 -11.71 -18.26 -9.42
CA VAL A 354 -11.23 -17.11 -8.64
C VAL A 354 -9.76 -16.84 -8.96
N SER A 355 -8.92 -17.87 -8.89
CA SER A 355 -7.49 -17.77 -9.20
C SER A 355 -7.23 -17.35 -10.66
N ALA A 356 -8.03 -17.84 -11.61
CA ALA A 356 -7.91 -17.42 -13.01
C ALA A 356 -8.15 -15.91 -13.20
N VAL A 357 -9.05 -15.32 -12.40
CA VAL A 357 -9.35 -13.88 -12.41
C VAL A 357 -8.25 -13.08 -11.69
N THR A 358 -7.78 -13.54 -10.53
CA THR A 358 -6.88 -12.75 -9.67
C THR A 358 -5.40 -12.89 -10.02
N SER A 359 -4.98 -13.95 -10.72
CA SER A 359 -3.57 -14.21 -11.05
C SER A 359 -3.00 -13.29 -12.14
N SER A 360 -3.85 -12.71 -13.01
CA SER A 360 -3.41 -11.79 -14.07
C SER A 360 -3.84 -10.36 -13.76
N TYR A 361 -3.07 -9.38 -14.24
CA TYR A 361 -3.38 -7.98 -14.06
C TYR A 361 -4.63 -7.60 -14.85
N ARG A 362 -5.73 -7.31 -14.12
CA ARG A 362 -7.03 -6.91 -14.67
C ARG A 362 -7.54 -5.67 -13.92
N PRO A 363 -7.01 -4.47 -14.22
CA PRO A 363 -7.31 -3.25 -13.46
C PRO A 363 -8.80 -2.87 -13.50
N ASN A 364 -9.48 -3.23 -14.60
CA ASN A 364 -10.88 -2.90 -14.82
C ASN A 364 -11.85 -4.00 -14.38
N THR A 365 -11.37 -5.04 -13.69
CA THR A 365 -12.23 -6.10 -13.18
C THR A 365 -12.62 -5.86 -11.73
N VAL A 366 -13.89 -6.07 -11.42
CA VAL A 366 -14.36 -6.32 -10.04
C VAL A 366 -14.82 -7.77 -9.92
N LEU A 367 -14.47 -8.41 -8.81
CA LEU A 367 -14.74 -9.83 -8.57
C LEU A 367 -15.66 -10.04 -7.37
N ALA A 368 -16.80 -10.68 -7.59
CA ALA A 368 -17.67 -11.18 -6.52
C ALA A 368 -17.69 -12.72 -6.52
N TRP A 369 -17.45 -13.31 -5.35
CA TRP A 369 -17.45 -14.75 -5.13
C TRP A 369 -17.69 -15.05 -3.65
N GLY A 370 -17.96 -16.31 -3.29
CA GLY A 370 -18.19 -16.69 -1.90
C GLY A 370 -19.60 -16.33 -1.41
N GLU A 371 -19.68 -15.45 -0.40
CA GLU A 371 -20.93 -15.02 0.21
C GLU A 371 -21.73 -14.09 -0.71
N ARG A 372 -23.03 -14.36 -0.83
CA ARG A 372 -23.92 -13.55 -1.66
C ARG A 372 -24.34 -12.29 -0.94
N ARG A 373 -24.26 -11.15 -1.62
CA ARG A 373 -24.86 -9.88 -1.20
C ARG A 373 -26.06 -9.57 -2.12
N PRO A 374 -27.20 -9.08 -1.60
CA PRO A 374 -28.27 -8.59 -2.45
C PRO A 374 -27.76 -7.50 -3.41
N GLY A 375 -28.13 -7.58 -4.69
CA GLY A 375 -27.72 -6.59 -5.68
C GLY A 375 -27.68 -7.16 -7.10
N PRO A 376 -27.67 -6.27 -8.11
CA PRO A 376 -27.80 -6.66 -9.52
C PRO A 376 -26.69 -7.61 -9.99
N LEU A 377 -25.53 -7.58 -9.34
CA LEU A 377 -24.41 -8.44 -9.65
C LEU A 377 -24.71 -9.93 -9.37
N TRP A 378 -25.45 -10.24 -8.30
CA TRP A 378 -25.77 -11.63 -7.91
C TRP A 378 -27.12 -12.13 -8.41
N ASP A 379 -27.99 -11.22 -8.86
CA ASP A 379 -29.36 -11.49 -9.31
C ASP A 379 -29.48 -11.73 -10.83
N GLY A 380 -28.37 -11.59 -11.57
CA GLY A 380 -28.27 -11.67 -13.04
C GLY A 380 -28.32 -13.07 -13.65
#